data_AF-A0A3M3ALZ4-F1
#
_entry.id   AF-A0A3M3ALZ4-F1
#
_cell.length_a   1.000
_cell.length_b   1.000
_cell.length_c   1.000
_cell.angle_alpha   90.00
_cell.angle_beta   90.00
_cell.angle_gamma   90.00
#
_symmetry.space_group_name_H-M   'P 1'
#
loop_
_entity.id
_entity.type
_entity.pdbx_description
1 polymer ?
#
loop_
_entity_poly.entity_id
_entity_poly.type
_entity_poly.pdbx_seq_one_letter_code
_entity_poly.pdbx_strand_id
1 'polypeptide(L)' 'MKAQIGRLLEKSPITATDIADYIFTQVAEGEFMILPHEEGRLAWDMKRQQPQAMYDEMTVMCAKMRAKAQKGHA' A
#
# COMPACT_ATOMS: atom_id res chain seq x y z
N MET A 1 -8.96 -10.80 15.12
CA MET A 1 -9.02 -9.48 14.44
C MET A 1 -8.13 -8.42 15.08
N LYS A 2 -8.37 -7.96 16.34
CA LYS A 2 -7.51 -6.95 17.01
C LYS A 2 -6.01 -7.27 16.99
N ALA A 3 -5.62 -8.50 17.35
CA ALA A 3 -4.21 -8.92 17.36
C ALA A 3 -3.57 -9.08 15.97
N GLN A 4 -4.36 -9.17 14.89
CA GLN A 4 -3.82 -9.18 13.52
C GLN A 4 -3.58 -7.76 13.01
N ILE A 5 -4.48 -6.84 13.34
CA ILE A 5 -4.32 -5.41 13.04
C ILE A 5 -3.14 -4.83 13.82
N GLY A 6 -3.00 -5.16 15.10
CA GLY A 6 -1.86 -4.73 15.92
C GLY A 6 -0.52 -5.12 15.32
N ARG A 7 -0.37 -6.38 14.88
CA ARG A 7 0.86 -6.86 14.22
C ARG A 7 1.17 -6.21 12.87
N LEU A 8 0.16 -5.72 12.16
CA LEU A 8 0.36 -4.97 10.92
C LEU A 8 0.85 -3.55 11.23
N LEU A 9 0.30 -2.93 12.28
CA LEU A 9 0.71 -1.60 12.73
C LEU A 9 2.11 -1.61 13.36
N GLU A 10 2.47 -2.66 14.10
CA GLU A 10 3.81 -2.85 14.68
C GLU A 10 4.92 -2.93 13.62
N LYS A 11 4.58 -3.30 12.38
CA LYS A 11 5.53 -3.39 11.27
C LYS A 11 5.53 -2.13 10.39
N SER A 12 4.70 -1.14 10.70
CA SER A 12 4.66 0.10 9.94
C SER A 12 5.96 0.87 10.12
N PRO A 13 6.60 1.35 9.03
CA PRO A 13 7.80 2.19 9.13
C PRO A 13 7.49 3.62 9.61
N ILE A 14 6.20 4.01 9.64
CA ILE A 14 5.75 5.33 10.08
C ILE A 14 4.69 5.20 11.20
N THR A 15 4.69 6.17 12.11
CA THR A 15 3.75 6.27 13.23
C THR A 15 2.50 7.05 12.87
N ALA A 16 1.49 7.03 13.74
CA ALA A 16 0.28 7.84 13.58
C ALA A 16 0.58 9.35 13.62
N THR A 17 1.56 9.77 14.43
CA THR A 17 2.00 11.17 14.50
C THR A 17 2.62 11.60 13.19
N ASP A 18 3.51 10.79 12.61
CA ASP A 18 4.14 11.09 11.32
C ASP A 18 3.09 11.28 10.21
N ILE A 19 2.05 10.43 10.21
CA ILE A 19 0.94 10.53 9.25
C ILE A 19 0.16 11.82 9.46
N ALA A 20 -0.13 12.19 10.72
CA ALA A 20 -0.88 13.40 11.04
C ALA A 20 -0.13 14.66 10.59
N ASP A 21 1.17 14.73 10.90
CA ASP A 21 2.03 15.85 10.52
C ASP A 21 2.15 15.96 9.00
N TYR A 22 2.32 14.82 8.31
CA TYR A 22 2.38 14.80 6.84
C TYR A 22 1.07 15.31 6.21
N ILE A 23 -0.08 14.83 6.68
CA ILE A 23 -1.38 15.28 6.17
C ILE A 23 -1.55 16.78 6.42
N PHE A 24 -1.22 17.26 7.62
CA PHE A 24 -1.35 18.67 7.96
C PHE A 24 -0.55 19.56 7.00
N THR A 25 0.71 19.21 6.75
CA THR A 25 1.56 19.94 5.79
C THR A 25 0.99 19.90 4.37
N GLN A 26 0.66 18.73 3.84
CA GLN A 26 0.18 18.60 2.47
C GLN A 26 -1.16 19.32 2.24
N VAL A 27 -2.06 19.32 3.23
CA VAL A 27 -3.32 20.08 3.15
C VAL A 27 -3.04 21.57 3.07
N ALA A 28 -2.09 22.08 3.85
CA ALA A 28 -1.70 23.49 3.81
C ALA A 28 -1.10 23.90 2.45
N GLU A 29 -0.46 22.95 1.75
CA GLU A 29 0.06 23.12 0.39
C GLU A 29 -1.02 23.00 -0.70
N GLY A 30 -2.26 22.65 -0.34
CA GLY A 30 -3.36 22.48 -1.27
C GLY A 30 -3.31 21.17 -2.07
N GLU A 31 -2.55 20.18 -1.58
CA GLU A 31 -2.44 18.88 -2.23
C GLU A 31 -3.75 18.08 -2.08
N PHE A 32 -4.31 17.67 -3.21
CA PHE A 32 -5.56 16.92 -3.24
C PHE A 32 -5.34 15.44 -2.90
N MET A 33 -4.33 14.80 -3.51
CA MET A 33 -4.05 13.38 -3.31
C MET A 33 -2.84 13.19 -2.41
N ILE A 34 -3.13 12.93 -1.14
CA ILE A 34 -2.12 12.77 -0.09
C ILE A 34 -1.85 11.27 0.13
N LEU A 35 -0.63 10.85 -0.20
CA LEU A 35 -0.14 9.50 0.03
C LEU A 35 0.92 9.54 1.15
N PRO A 36 0.55 9.25 2.42
CA PRO A 36 1.46 9.42 3.56
C PRO A 36 2.59 8.38 3.57
N HIS A 37 2.33 7.18 3.04
CA HIS A 37 3.33 6.13 2.91
C HIS A 37 4.21 6.34 1.67
N GLU A 38 5.53 6.24 1.83
CA GLU A 38 6.50 6.31 0.73
C GLU A 38 6.25 5.26 -0.34
N GLU A 39 6.01 4.01 0.07
CA GLU A 39 5.66 2.91 -0.84
C GLU A 39 4.43 3.24 -1.68
N GLY A 40 3.43 3.90 -1.08
CA GLY A 40 2.23 4.35 -1.77
C GLY A 40 2.53 5.40 -2.84
N ARG A 41 3.44 6.35 -2.56
CA ARG A 41 3.89 7.35 -3.53
C ARG A 41 4.62 6.70 -4.71
N LEU A 42 5.57 5.81 -4.43
CA LEU A 42 6.32 5.08 -5.46
C LEU A 42 5.40 4.25 -6.35
N ALA A 43 4.45 3.52 -5.75
CA ALA A 43 3.47 2.73 -6.49
C ALA A 43 2.56 3.61 -7.36
N TRP A 44 2.17 4.80 -6.87
CA TRP A 44 1.40 5.75 -7.65
C TRP A 44 2.19 6.31 -8.83
N ASP A 45 3.45 6.67 -8.64
CA ASP A 45 4.31 7.17 -9.71
C ASP A 45 4.56 6.10 -10.78
N MET A 46 4.81 4.85 -10.36
CA MET A 46 4.90 3.71 -11.29
C MET A 46 3.60 3.53 -12.07
N LYS A 47 2.45 3.58 -11.40
CA LYS A 47 1.14 3.44 -12.04
C LYS A 47 0.88 4.55 -13.07
N ARG A 48 1.31 5.78 -12.78
CA ARG A 48 1.19 6.91 -13.70
C ARG A 48 2.07 6.76 -14.94
N GLN A 49 3.29 6.25 -14.76
CA GLN A 49 4.26 6.14 -15.84
C GLN A 49 4.06 4.89 -16.70
N GLN A 50 3.73 3.75 -16.08
CA GLN A 50 3.64 2.43 -16.72
C GLN A 50 2.46 1.61 -16.17
N PRO A 51 1.21 1.99 -16.48
CA PRO A 51 0.03 1.33 -15.94
C PRO A 51 -0.02 -0.16 -16.31
N GLN A 52 0.46 -0.54 -17.50
CA GLN A 52 0.45 -1.94 -17.93
C GLN A 52 1.39 -2.81 -17.09
N ALA A 53 2.60 -2.33 -16.76
CA ALA A 53 3.55 -3.07 -15.94
C ALA A 53 2.97 -3.40 -14.55
N MET A 54 2.22 -2.46 -13.96
CA MET A 54 1.50 -2.71 -12.71
C MET A 54 0.43 -3.80 -12.87
N TYR A 55 -0.36 -3.78 -13.95
CA TYR A 55 -1.37 -4.81 -14.21
C TYR A 55 -0.77 -6.19 -14.44
N ASP A 56 0.38 -6.26 -15.12
CA ASP A 56 1.08 -7.51 -15.35
C ASP A 56 1.58 -8.09 -14.01
N GLU A 57 2.15 -7.26 -13.13
CA GLU A 57 2.55 -7.66 -11.78
C GLU A 57 1.36 -8.17 -10.94
N MET A 58 0.24 -7.44 -10.98
CA MET A 58 -1.00 -7.85 -10.30
C MET A 58 -1.51 -9.19 -10.83
N THR A 59 -1.42 -9.44 -12.14
CA THR A 59 -1.83 -10.71 -12.76
C THR A 59 -0.99 -11.87 -12.24
N VAL A 60 0.34 -11.68 -12.15
CA VAL A 60 1.25 -12.69 -11.57
C VAL A 60 0.93 -12.94 -10.10
N MET A 61 0.67 -11.89 -9.31
CA MET A 61 0.29 -12.02 -7.91
C MET A 61 -1.02 -12.82 -7.74
N CYS A 62 -2.04 -12.50 -8.53
CA CYS A 62 -3.32 -13.22 -8.53
C CYS A 62 -3.15 -14.72 -8.80
N ALA A 63 -2.32 -15.09 -9.79
CA ALA A 63 -2.03 -16.49 -10.09
C ALA A 63 -1.37 -17.20 -8.89
N LYS A 64 -0.39 -16.55 -8.23
CA LYS A 64 0.27 -17.09 -7.03
C LYS A 64 -0.71 -17.28 -5.87
N MET A 65 -1.56 -16.28 -5.61
CA MET A 65 -2.57 -16.33 -4.55
C MET A 65 -3.57 -17.47 -4.78
N ARG A 66 -4.03 -17.63 -6.03
CA ARG A 66 -4.93 -18.73 -6.41
C ARG A 66 -4.28 -20.09 -6.18
N ALA A 67 -3.04 -20.28 -6.59
CA ALA A 67 -2.30 -21.52 -6.37
C ALA A 67 -2.12 -21.82 -4.86
N LYS A 68 -1.86 -20.81 -4.04
CA LYS A 68 -1.75 -20.96 -2.58
C LYS A 68 -3.08 -21.34 -1.94
N ALA A 69 -4.19 -20.71 -2.35
CA ALA A 69 -5.52 -21.03 -1.83
C ALA A 69 -5.93 -22.49 -2.14
N GLN A 70 -5.63 -22.96 -3.35
CA GLN A 70 -5.90 -24.35 -3.75
C GLN A 70 -5.11 -25.37 -2.90
N LYS A 71 -3.86 -25.06 -2.53
CA LYS A 71 -3.04 -25.92 -1.67
C LYS A 71 -3.49 -25.95 -0.20
N GLY A 72 -4.23 -24.94 0.27
CA GLY A 72 -4.72 -24.87 1.65
C GLY A 72 -6.08 -25.54 1.88
N HIS A 73 -6.71 -26.08 0.83
CA HIS A 73 -7.97 -26.83 0.89
C HIS A 73 -7.78 -28.34 0.63
N ALA A 74 -6.54 -28.80 0.51
CA ALA A 74 -6.16 -30.20 0.35
C ALA A 74 -5.58 -30.76 1.65
#